data_AF-A0A941DU35-F1
#
_entry.id   AF-A0A941DU35-F1
#
_cell.length_a   1.000
_cell.length_b   1.000
_cell.length_c   1.000
_cell.angle_alpha   90.00
_cell.angle_beta   90.00
_cell.angle_gamma   90.00
#
_symmetry.space_group_name_H-M   'P 1'
#
loop_
_entity.id
_entity.type
_entity.pdbx_description
1 polymer ?
#
loop_
_entity_poly.entity_id
_entity_poly.type
_entity_poly.pdbx_seq_one_letter_code
_entity_poly.pdbx_strand_id
1 'polypeptide(L)'
;RVSDRKLSQHLRGDLDAILHKALQKTPELRYPTAHALASDLRRYLNHEPVSARPDSFWYRSSRFVQRYRTLSALSVLLLSVVLSSSAVALYQANKA
;
A
#
# COMPACT_ATOMS: atom_id res chain seq x y z
N ARG A 1 22.55 -23.41 8.72
CA ARG A 1 22.17 -22.37 7.73
C ARG A 1 20.65 -22.33 7.68
N VAL A 2 20.02 -21.30 8.23
CA VAL A 2 18.57 -21.09 8.04
C VAL A 2 18.34 -21.15 6.53
N SER A 3 17.36 -21.92 6.05
CA SER A 3 17.14 -22.10 4.61
C SER A 3 16.91 -20.73 3.97
N ASP A 4 17.95 -20.19 3.33
CA ASP A 4 18.03 -18.80 2.87
C ASP A 4 16.83 -18.39 2.03
N ARG A 5 16.26 -19.34 1.28
CA ARG A 5 15.16 -19.08 0.34
C ARG A 5 13.82 -18.80 1.03
N LYS A 6 13.47 -19.53 2.09
CA LYS A 6 12.22 -19.31 2.85
C LYS A 6 12.29 -18.01 3.65
N LEU A 7 13.43 -17.74 4.28
CA LEU A 7 13.64 -16.48 5.01
C LEU A 7 13.61 -15.28 4.04
N SER A 8 14.29 -15.39 2.89
CA SER A 8 14.24 -14.36 1.85
C SER A 8 12.81 -14.08 1.39
N GLN A 9 11.94 -15.08 1.28
CA GLN A 9 10.54 -14.86 0.89
C GLN A 9 9.75 -14.09 1.95
N HIS A 10 9.98 -14.35 3.25
CA HIS A 10 9.30 -13.65 4.34
C HIS A 10 9.81 -12.22 4.52
N LEU A 11 11.07 -11.97 4.20
CA LEU A 11 11.66 -10.64 4.28
C LEU A 11 11.28 -9.74 3.11
N ARG A 12 10.91 -10.29 1.94
CA ARG A 12 10.58 -9.49 0.75
C ARG A 12 9.49 -8.44 1.02
N GLY A 13 9.67 -7.27 0.42
CA GLY A 13 8.67 -6.21 0.41
C GLY A 13 8.98 -5.11 1.42
N ASP A 14 8.11 -4.96 2.42
CA ASP A 14 8.19 -3.86 3.38
C ASP A 14 9.13 -4.17 4.55
N LEU A 15 9.27 -5.43 4.92
CA LEU A 15 10.20 -5.84 5.97
C LEU A 15 11.66 -5.66 5.52
N ASP A 16 11.97 -5.97 4.26
CA ASP A 16 13.27 -5.68 3.62
C ASP A 16 13.58 -4.17 3.62
N ALA A 17 12.59 -3.33 3.30
CA ALA A 17 12.76 -1.88 3.33
C ALA A 17 13.06 -1.38 4.76
N ILE A 18 12.32 -1.88 5.76
CA ILE A 18 12.56 -1.55 7.18
C ILE A 18 13.97 -1.97 7.60
N LEU A 19 14.40 -3.18 7.25
CA LEU A 19 15.75 -3.67 7.55
C LEU A 19 16.83 -2.84 6.85
N HIS A 20 16.62 -2.50 5.57
CA HIS A 20 17.55 -1.68 4.81
C HIS A 20 17.74 -0.29 5.44
N LYS A 21 16.64 0.35 5.88
CA LYS A 21 16.69 1.62 6.62
C LYS A 21 17.35 1.47 7.99
N ALA A 22 17.03 0.42 8.75
CA ALA A 22 17.60 0.18 10.07
C ALA A 22 19.11 -0.11 10.03
N LEU A 23 19.59 -0.74 8.96
CA LEU A 23 20.98 -1.15 8.77
C LEU A 23 21.80 -0.17 7.92
N GLN A 24 21.28 1.02 7.62
CA GLN A 24 22.03 2.05 6.90
C GLN A 24 23.38 2.34 7.56
N LYS A 25 24.43 2.41 6.74
CA LYS A 25 25.80 2.63 7.22
C LYS A 25 25.94 4.02 7.86
N THR A 26 25.35 5.03 7.22
CA THR A 26 25.29 6.39 7.75
C THR A 26 24.21 6.49 8.84
N PRO A 27 24.56 6.86 10.08
CA PRO A 27 23.60 6.96 11.19
C PRO A 27 22.41 7.87 10.92
N GLU A 28 22.63 8.98 10.22
CA GLU A 28 21.61 9.98 9.90
C GLU A 28 20.51 9.46 8.96
N LEU A 29 20.81 8.41 8.18
CA LEU A 29 19.86 7.77 7.28
C LEU A 29 19.09 6.61 7.93
N ARG A 30 19.45 6.22 9.16
CA ARG A 30 18.74 5.21 9.95
C ARG A 30 17.48 5.80 10.59
N TYR A 31 16.72 4.97 11.29
CA TYR A 31 15.67 5.47 12.17
C TYR A 31 16.28 6.36 13.26
N PRO A 32 15.73 7.57 13.49
CA PRO A 32 16.25 8.49 14.49
C PRO A 32 16.10 7.95 15.92
N THR A 33 15.12 7.06 16.15
CA THR A 33 14.87 6.44 17.45
C THR A 33 14.40 5.00 17.29
N ALA A 34 14.58 4.19 18.34
CA ALA A 34 13.99 2.85 18.41
C ALA A 34 12.46 2.89 18.32
N HIS A 35 11.82 3.96 18.79
CA HIS A 35 10.37 4.17 18.65
C HIS A 35 9.94 4.32 17.18
N ALA A 36 10.73 5.01 16.36
CA ALA A 36 10.44 5.15 14.93
C ALA A 36 10.52 3.78 14.21
N LEU A 37 11.52 2.95 14.55
CA LEU A 37 11.61 1.57 14.07
C LEU A 37 10.40 0.73 14.52
N ALA A 38 10.05 0.78 15.80
CA ALA A 38 8.90 0.04 16.34
C ALA A 38 7.57 0.47 15.69
N SER A 39 7.43 1.75 15.35
CA SER A 39 6.26 2.29 14.65
C SER A 39 6.12 1.71 13.25
N ASP A 40 7.22 1.61 12.49
CA ASP A 40 7.20 0.99 11.17
C ASP A 40 6.94 -0.52 11.23
N LEU A 41 7.45 -1.21 12.25
CA LEU A 41 7.12 -2.63 12.47
C LEU A 41 5.64 -2.83 12.77
N ARG A 42 5.03 -1.96 13.58
CA ARG A 42 3.58 -1.99 13.83
C ARG A 42 2.77 -1.74 12.56
N ARG A 43 3.19 -0.77 11.74
CA ARG A 43 2.57 -0.50 10.42
C ARG A 43 2.65 -1.74 9.53
N TYR A 44 3.81 -2.38 9.46
CA TYR A 44 3.99 -3.62 8.69
C TYR A 44 3.02 -4.73 9.14
N LEU A 45 2.91 -4.98 10.45
CA LEU A 45 1.99 -5.97 11.01
C LEU A 45 0.52 -5.63 10.71
N ASN A 46 0.17 -4.35 10.76
CA ASN A 46 -1.18 -3.85 10.47
C ASN A 46 -1.46 -3.66 8.97
N HIS A 47 -0.54 -4.07 8.09
CA HIS A 47 -0.64 -3.89 6.62
C HIS A 47 -0.82 -2.42 6.20
N GLU A 48 -0.23 -1.51 6.95
CA GLU A 48 -0.21 -0.08 6.70
C GLU A 48 1.05 0.33 5.94
N PRO A 49 1.01 1.46 5.20
CA PRO A 49 2.21 2.01 4.56
C PRO A 49 3.32 2.30 5.58
N VAL A 50 4.53 1.78 5.34
CA VAL A 50 5.71 1.98 6.19
C VAL A 50 6.53 3.20 5.73
N SER A 51 7.16 3.93 6.66
CA SER A 51 8.04 5.07 6.36
C SER A 51 9.36 4.67 5.69
N ALA A 52 9.72 3.39 5.74
CA ALA A 52 10.90 2.85 5.07
C ALA A 52 10.83 2.87 3.54
N ARG A 53 9.63 2.89 2.96
CA ARG A 53 9.41 2.98 1.51
C ARG A 53 9.42 4.45 1.07
N PRO A 54 10.02 4.80 -0.08
CA PRO A 54 9.82 6.11 -0.67
C PRO A 54 8.33 6.35 -0.89
N ASP A 55 7.90 7.60 -0.73
CA ASP A 55 6.49 8.03 -0.72
C ASP A 55 5.87 7.84 -2.12
N SER A 56 5.54 6.60 -2.44
CA SER A 56 4.97 6.23 -3.73
C SER A 56 3.46 6.24 -3.61
N PHE A 57 2.83 7.16 -4.34
CA PHE A 57 1.38 7.33 -4.36
C PHE A 57 0.67 6.00 -4.68
N TRP A 58 1.21 5.22 -5.62
CA TRP A 58 0.71 3.89 -5.98
C TRP A 58 0.79 2.88 -4.83
N TYR A 59 1.85 2.90 -4.04
CA TYR A 59 2.03 2.01 -2.89
C TYR A 59 1.00 2.32 -1.79
N ARG A 60 0.75 3.60 -1.51
CA ARG A 60 -0.25 4.02 -0.54
C ARG A 60 -1.67 3.69 -0.99
N SER A 61 -1.99 3.90 -2.27
CA SER A 61 -3.28 3.54 -2.85
C SER A 61 -3.53 2.02 -2.83
N SER A 62 -2.52 1.21 -3.16
CA SER A 62 -2.63 -0.26 -3.09
C SER A 62 -2.87 -0.76 -1.66
N ARG A 63 -2.15 -0.22 -0.67
CA ARG A 63 -2.37 -0.54 0.75
C ARG A 63 -3.73 -0.07 1.25
N PHE A 64 -4.21 1.09 0.80
CA PHE A 64 -5.55 1.58 1.12
C PHE A 64 -6.63 0.66 0.57
N VAL A 65 -6.52 0.26 -0.70
CA VAL A 65 -7.43 -0.72 -1.33
C VAL A 65 -7.36 -2.06 -0.62
N GLN A 66 -6.19 -2.51 -0.18
CA GLN A 66 -6.02 -3.77 0.55
C GLN A 66 -6.65 -3.72 1.96
N ARG A 67 -6.61 -2.57 2.64
CA ARG A 67 -7.24 -2.36 3.95
C ARG A 67 -8.76 -2.24 3.86
N TYR A 68 -9.26 -1.62 2.80
CA TYR A 68 -10.69 -1.35 2.60
C TYR A 68 -11.23 -2.08 1.38
N ARG A 69 -10.87 -3.36 1.16
CA ARG A 69 -11.24 -4.12 -0.05
C ARG A 69 -12.74 -4.12 -0.32
N THR A 70 -13.55 -4.29 0.73
CA THR A 70 -15.02 -4.33 0.63
C THR A 70 -15.59 -2.97 0.23
N LEU A 71 -15.19 -1.90 0.93
CA LEU A 71 -15.62 -0.53 0.61
C LEU A 71 -15.12 -0.09 -0.77
N SER A 72 -13.89 -0.43 -1.12
CA SER A 72 -13.30 -0.12 -2.42
C SER A 72 -14.06 -0.81 -3.55
N ALA A 73 -14.40 -2.09 -3.38
CA ALA A 73 -15.22 -2.82 -4.35
C ALA A 73 -16.62 -2.22 -4.50
N LEU A 74 -17.27 -1.87 -3.39
CA LEU A 74 -18.59 -1.23 -3.39
C LEU A 74 -18.55 0.13 -4.11
N SER A 75 -17.53 0.96 -3.84
CA SER A 75 -17.34 2.24 -4.50
C SER A 75 -17.17 2.10 -6.00
N VAL A 76 -16.36 1.14 -6.46
CA VAL A 76 -16.18 0.86 -7.90
C VAL A 76 -17.51 0.44 -8.54
N LEU A 77 -18.27 -0.41 -7.86
CA LEU A 77 -19.57 -0.88 -8.34
C LEU A 77 -20.57 0.28 -8.48
N LEU A 78 -20.68 1.13 -7.46
CA LEU A 78 -21.52 2.32 -7.51
C LEU A 78 -21.09 3.29 -8.61
N LEU A 79 -19.78 3.53 -8.76
CA LEU A 79 -19.26 4.39 -9.82
C LEU A 79 -19.63 3.84 -11.21
N SER A 80 -19.52 2.52 -11.40
CA SER A 80 -19.88 1.89 -12.68
C SER A 80 -21.36 2.08 -13.02
N VAL A 81 -22.25 1.96 -12.03
CA VAL A 81 -23.68 2.20 -12.22
C VAL A 81 -23.94 3.64 -12.68
N VAL A 82 -23.33 4.62 -12.01
CA VAL A 82 -23.50 6.04 -12.35
C VAL A 82 -22.96 6.37 -13.75
N LEU A 83 -21.80 5.81 -14.11
CA LEU A 83 -21.20 6.02 -15.43
C LEU A 83 -22.05 5.38 -16.53
N SER A 84 -22.53 4.15 -16.31
CA SER A 84 -23.41 3.47 -17.26
C SER A 84 -24.74 4.19 -17.43
N SER A 85 -25.37 4.64 -16.34
CA SER A 85 -26.63 5.38 -16.43
C SER A 85 -26.46 6.72 -17.14
N SER A 86 -25.36 7.43 -16.87
CA SER A 86 -25.04 8.71 -17.52
C SER A 86 -24.77 8.52 -19.02
N ALA A 87 -24.02 7.48 -19.38
CA ALA A 87 -23.75 7.15 -20.79
C ALA A 87 -25.05 6.83 -21.55
N VAL A 88 -25.95 6.06 -20.94
CA VAL A 88 -27.27 5.75 -21.52
C VAL A 88 -28.14 6.99 -21.69
N ALA A 89 -28.11 7.92 -20.73
CA ALA A 89 -28.85 9.18 -20.82
C ALA A 89 -28.32 10.07 -21.96
N LEU A 90 -27.00 10.23 -22.08
CA LEU A 90 -26.37 11.00 -23.16
C LEU A 90 -26.63 10.39 -24.53
N TYR A 91 -26.61 9.06 -24.63
CA TYR A 91 -26.91 8.36 -25.89
C TYR A 91 -28.36 8.58 -26.35
N GLN A 92 -29.32 8.55 -25.42
CA GLN A 92 -30.72 8.82 -25.72
C GLN A 92 -30.93 10.28 -26.17
N ALA A 93 -30.28 11.24 -25.49
CA ALA A 93 -30.39 12.66 -25.81
C ALA A 93 -29.85 13.01 -27.21
N ASN A 94 -28.83 12.29 -27.70
CA ASN A 94 -28.25 12.54 -29.02
C ASN A 94 -29.00 11.84 -30.17
N LYS A 95 -29.94 10.94 -29.85
CA LYS A 95 -30.77 10.20 -30.81
C LYS A 95 -32.20 10.72 -30.94
N ALA A 96 -32.65 11.54 -29.98
CA ALA A 96 -33.92 12.27 -30.03
C ALA A 96 -33.76 13.56 -30.83
#